data_AF-A0AA44CNM7-F1
#
_entry.id   AF-A0AA44CNM7-F1
#
_cell.length_a   1.000
_cell.length_b   1.000
_cell.length_c   1.000
_cell.angle_alpha   90.00
_cell.angle_beta   90.00
_cell.angle_gamma   90.00
#
_symmetry.space_group_name_H-M   'P 1'
#
loop_
_entity.id
_entity.type
_entity.pdbx_description
1 polymer ?
#
loop_
_entity_poly.entity_id
_entity_poly.type
_entity_poly.pdbx_seq_one_letter_code
_entity_poly.pdbx_strand_id
1 'polypeptide(L)'
;MAAALPNSEPTRQSNNIHLRVAEAWQANASGKTVATEQNKPTEKLQISATEQLEIDKFIESLRATPEKKELFVLLNKKLRSLSLTERDKFIGGLIQTLKASDQLEDQNLLKEKVNPALSKYFVADMYINDFNQKIISKVGQVPREDDDEDDLDEI
;
A
#
# COMPACT_ATOMS: atom_id res chain seq x y z
N MET A 1 -25.62 -50.71 -29.35
CA MET A 1 -24.60 -49.77 -28.84
C MET A 1 -25.08 -48.36 -29.15
N ALA A 2 -25.38 -47.56 -28.12
CA ALA A 2 -25.57 -46.12 -28.26
C ALA A 2 -25.33 -45.51 -26.86
N ALA A 3 -24.17 -44.88 -26.68
CA ALA A 3 -23.85 -44.11 -25.48
C ALA A 3 -24.06 -42.62 -25.82
N ALA A 4 -24.88 -41.95 -25.01
CA ALA A 4 -25.16 -40.52 -25.11
C ALA A 4 -23.96 -39.70 -24.63
N LEU A 5 -23.63 -38.65 -25.39
CA LEU A 5 -22.65 -37.63 -25.02
C LEU A 5 -23.24 -36.70 -23.95
N PRO A 6 -22.49 -36.32 -22.89
CA PRO A 6 -22.97 -35.30 -21.97
C PRO A 6 -22.87 -33.92 -22.63
N ASN A 7 -24.05 -33.31 -22.77
CA ASN A 7 -24.27 -31.95 -23.22
C ASN A 7 -23.54 -30.98 -22.27
N SER A 8 -22.49 -30.32 -22.77
CA SER A 8 -21.83 -29.24 -22.03
C SER A 8 -22.48 -27.93 -22.46
N GLU A 9 -23.36 -27.38 -21.62
CA GLU A 9 -23.90 -26.03 -21.84
C GLU A 9 -22.76 -25.00 -21.79
N PRO A 10 -22.75 -24.00 -22.69
CA PRO A 10 -21.78 -22.91 -22.63
C PRO A 10 -22.11 -22.02 -21.44
N THR A 11 -21.14 -21.87 -20.53
CA THR A 11 -21.21 -20.93 -19.41
C THR A 11 -21.40 -19.53 -19.99
N ARG A 12 -22.58 -18.94 -19.75
CA ARG A 12 -22.84 -17.53 -20.06
C ARG A 12 -21.88 -16.68 -19.23
N GLN A 13 -20.75 -16.28 -19.82
CA GLN A 13 -19.95 -15.19 -19.30
C GLN A 13 -20.79 -13.91 -19.37
N SER A 14 -21.44 -13.60 -18.26
CA SER A 14 -22.10 -12.32 -18.06
C SER A 14 -21.01 -11.23 -18.10
N ASN A 15 -21.05 -10.36 -19.11
CA ASN A 15 -20.20 -9.17 -19.26
C ASN A 15 -20.52 -8.08 -18.21
N ASN A 16 -20.92 -8.47 -17.01
CA ASN A 16 -21.19 -7.54 -15.93
C ASN A 16 -19.91 -7.35 -15.11
N ILE A 17 -19.27 -6.20 -15.33
CA ILE A 17 -18.04 -5.81 -14.64
C ILE A 17 -18.22 -5.84 -13.12
N HIS A 18 -19.41 -5.50 -12.61
CA HIS A 18 -19.69 -5.54 -11.18
C HIS A 18 -19.68 -6.96 -10.62
N LEU A 19 -20.15 -7.95 -11.40
CA LEU A 19 -20.12 -9.36 -11.01
C LEU A 19 -18.68 -9.87 -10.96
N ARG A 20 -17.86 -9.54 -11.97
CA ARG A 20 -16.44 -9.91 -12.01
C ARG A 20 -15.63 -9.29 -10.86
N VAL A 21 -15.93 -8.05 -10.50
CA VAL A 21 -15.29 -7.39 -9.36
C VAL A 21 -15.73 -8.05 -8.05
N ALA A 22 -17.01 -8.33 -7.86
CA ALA A 22 -17.50 -9.02 -6.66
C ALA A 22 -16.92 -10.44 -6.53
N GLU A 23 -16.85 -11.19 -7.63
CA GLU A 23 -16.23 -12.51 -7.70
C GLU A 23 -14.73 -12.45 -7.40
N ALA A 24 -14.00 -11.45 -7.93
CA ALA A 24 -12.57 -11.26 -7.64
C ALA A 24 -12.30 -10.90 -6.17
N TRP A 25 -13.17 -10.10 -5.55
CA TRP A 25 -13.09 -9.79 -4.12
C TRP A 25 -13.39 -11.02 -3.26
N GLN A 26 -14.38 -11.84 -3.64
CA GLN A 26 -14.74 -13.06 -2.92
C GLN A 26 -13.70 -14.19 -3.10
N ALA A 27 -13.14 -14.35 -4.31
CA ALA A 27 -12.10 -15.32 -4.60
C ALA A 27 -10.79 -15.01 -3.87
N ASN A 28 -10.47 -13.73 -3.67
CA ASN A 28 -9.34 -13.32 -2.82
C ASN A 28 -9.60 -13.52 -1.32
N ALA A 29 -10.87 -13.55 -0.89
CA ALA A 29 -11.24 -13.82 0.49
C ALA A 29 -11.30 -15.33 0.82
N SER A 30 -11.54 -16.18 -0.19
CA SER A 30 -11.75 -17.62 -0.04
C SER A 30 -10.77 -18.43 -0.88
N GLY A 31 -9.53 -18.61 -0.40
CA GLY A 31 -8.77 -19.83 -0.72
C GLY A 31 -7.29 -19.69 -1.13
N LYS A 32 -6.43 -19.34 -0.18
CA LYS A 32 -5.33 -20.25 0.20
C LYS A 32 -5.10 -20.16 1.71
N THR A 33 -5.94 -20.86 2.45
CA THR A 33 -5.63 -21.36 3.78
C THR A 33 -4.43 -22.32 3.65
N VAL A 34 -3.23 -21.81 3.86
CA VAL A 34 -2.18 -22.65 4.44
C VAL A 34 -2.55 -22.79 5.90
N ALA A 35 -3.12 -23.95 6.24
CA ALA A 35 -3.24 -24.36 7.62
C ALA A 35 -1.83 -24.37 8.26
N THR A 36 -1.78 -23.82 9.48
CA THR A 36 -0.71 -24.00 10.46
C THR A 36 0.57 -23.17 10.24
N GLU A 37 0.50 -21.86 10.46
CA GLU A 37 1.50 -21.21 11.34
C GLU A 37 0.78 -20.76 12.61
N GLN A 38 0.37 -21.76 13.39
CA GLN A 38 0.03 -21.58 14.79
C GLN A 38 1.33 -21.17 15.51
N ASN A 39 1.43 -19.91 15.94
CA ASN A 39 2.52 -19.37 16.75
C ASN A 39 3.93 -19.55 16.18
N LYS A 40 4.24 -18.91 15.04
CA LYS A 40 5.61 -18.42 14.91
C LYS A 40 5.75 -17.28 15.94
N PRO A 41 6.72 -17.29 16.87
CA PRO A 41 7.00 -16.09 17.63
C PRO A 41 7.23 -15.01 16.59
N THR A 42 6.45 -13.93 16.63
CA THR A 42 6.71 -12.75 15.79
C THR A 42 8.18 -12.47 15.97
N GLU A 43 9.00 -12.76 14.95
CA GLU A 43 10.44 -12.61 15.05
C GLU A 43 10.65 -11.16 15.46
N LYS A 44 11.06 -10.97 16.71
CA LYS A 44 11.20 -9.64 17.28
C LYS A 44 12.19 -8.93 16.36
N LEU A 45 11.79 -7.81 15.80
CA LEU A 45 12.61 -7.14 14.82
C LEU A 45 13.92 -6.82 15.54
N GLN A 46 15.05 -7.24 14.97
CA GLN A 46 16.34 -6.94 15.58
C GLN A 46 16.62 -5.45 15.37
N ILE A 47 16.38 -4.68 16.42
CA ILE A 47 16.57 -3.24 16.49
C ILE A 47 17.76 -3.01 17.41
N SER A 48 18.77 -2.27 16.93
CA SER A 48 19.90 -1.85 17.75
C SER A 48 19.45 -0.89 18.86
N ALA A 49 20.25 -0.76 19.92
CA ALA A 49 19.95 0.17 21.01
C ALA A 49 19.78 1.62 20.52
N THR A 50 20.56 2.04 19.52
CA THR A 50 20.46 3.37 18.92
C THR A 50 19.15 3.55 18.17
N GLU A 51 18.77 2.59 17.33
CA GLU A 51 17.49 2.63 16.60
C GLU A 51 16.29 2.62 17.58
N GLN A 52 16.37 1.84 18.66
CA GLN A 52 15.33 1.83 19.70
C GLN A 52 15.21 3.20 20.39
N LEU A 53 16.34 3.83 20.73
CA LEU A 53 16.34 5.16 21.33
C LEU A 53 15.76 6.23 20.40
N GLU A 54 15.95 6.10 19.09
CA GLU A 54 15.27 6.97 18.12
C GLU A 54 13.76 6.74 18.07
N ILE A 55 13.32 5.48 18.14
CA ILE A 55 11.90 5.12 18.19
C ILE A 55 11.26 5.68 19.46
N ASP A 56 11.92 5.54 20.61
CA ASP A 56 11.40 6.01 21.89
C ASP A 56 11.23 7.54 21.89
N LYS A 57 12.25 8.29 21.44
CA LYS A 57 12.17 9.75 21.25
C LYS A 57 11.06 10.15 20.29
N PHE A 58 10.86 9.35 19.24
CA PHE A 58 9.78 9.61 18.30
C PHE A 58 8.42 9.40 18.95
N ILE A 59 8.23 8.33 19.74
CA ILE A 59 7.00 8.07 20.50
C ILE A 59 6.71 9.23 21.46
N GLU A 60 7.71 9.74 22.18
CA GLU A 60 7.54 10.94 23.02
C GLU A 60 7.03 12.13 22.21
N SER A 61 7.57 12.34 21.01
CA SER A 61 7.12 13.40 20.10
C SER A 61 5.67 13.19 19.62
N LEU A 62 5.27 11.93 19.39
CA LEU A 62 3.89 11.57 19.03
C LEU A 62 2.91 11.82 20.18
N ARG A 63 3.32 11.53 21.43
CA ARG A 63 2.51 11.81 22.63
C ARG A 63 2.32 13.32 22.82
N ALA A 64 3.39 14.09 22.64
CA ALA A 64 3.36 15.55 22.74
C ALA A 64 2.56 16.24 21.62
N THR A 65 2.23 15.53 20.54
CA THR A 65 1.48 16.09 19.39
C THR A 65 -0.01 15.72 19.47
N PRO A 66 -0.91 16.66 19.82
CA PRO A 66 -2.34 16.38 19.93
C PRO A 66 -3.02 16.32 18.55
N GLU A 67 -2.60 17.18 17.63
CA GLU A 67 -3.18 17.39 16.30
C GLU A 67 -2.89 16.22 15.35
N LYS A 68 -3.93 15.57 14.81
CA LYS A 68 -3.78 14.42 13.89
C LYS A 68 -3.04 14.79 12.60
N LYS A 69 -3.21 16.02 12.12
CA LYS A 69 -2.55 16.51 10.90
C LYS A 69 -1.04 16.68 11.12
N GLU A 70 -0.66 17.29 12.23
CA GLU A 70 0.74 17.48 12.61
C GLU A 70 1.44 16.13 12.82
N LEU A 71 0.74 15.17 13.42
CA LEU A 71 1.19 13.79 13.55
C LEU A 71 1.53 13.13 12.23
N PHE A 72 0.65 13.27 11.23
CA PHE A 72 0.93 12.78 9.89
C PHE A 72 2.15 13.47 9.28
N VAL A 73 2.29 14.79 9.43
CA VAL A 73 3.45 15.53 8.93
C VAL A 73 4.74 15.06 9.60
N LEU A 74 4.73 14.86 10.92
CA LEU A 74 5.87 14.41 11.70
C LEU A 74 6.30 12.99 11.29
N LEU A 75 5.35 12.08 11.14
CA LEU A 75 5.59 10.73 10.62
C LEU A 75 6.13 10.75 9.19
N ASN A 76 5.47 11.45 8.28
CA ASN A 76 5.90 11.52 6.88
C ASN A 76 7.30 12.14 6.76
N LYS A 77 7.62 13.17 7.55
CA LYS A 77 8.97 13.77 7.58
C LYS A 77 10.02 12.76 8.04
N LYS A 78 9.76 12.03 9.13
CA LYS A 78 10.69 10.99 9.64
C LYS A 78 10.86 9.87 8.61
N LEU A 79 9.79 9.39 7.98
CA LEU A 79 9.90 8.32 6.98
C LEU A 79 10.65 8.78 5.72
N ARG A 80 10.41 9.99 5.23
CA ARG A 80 11.12 10.52 4.06
C ARG A 80 12.61 10.75 4.29
N SER A 81 13.06 10.99 5.52
CA SER A 81 14.49 11.14 5.84
C SER A 81 15.26 9.82 5.87
N LEU A 82 14.56 8.69 5.86
CA LEU A 82 15.15 7.35 5.93
C LEU A 82 15.26 6.73 4.53
N SER A 83 16.24 5.85 4.33
CA SER A 83 16.28 4.94 3.19
C SER A 83 15.13 3.92 3.26
N LEU A 84 14.86 3.21 2.16
CA LEU A 84 13.78 2.22 2.11
C LEU A 84 13.92 1.16 3.22
N THR A 85 15.12 0.59 3.39
CA THR A 85 15.40 -0.43 4.41
C THR A 85 15.27 0.13 5.83
N GLU A 86 15.71 1.36 6.07
CA GLU A 86 15.57 2.01 7.38
C GLU A 86 14.11 2.36 7.68
N ARG A 87 13.31 2.73 6.68
CA ARG A 87 11.86 2.97 6.85
C ARG A 87 11.16 1.72 7.34
N ASP A 88 11.39 0.58 6.71
CA ASP A 88 10.72 -0.68 7.08
C ASP A 88 11.10 -1.09 8.50
N LYS A 89 12.38 -0.97 8.86
CA LYS A 89 12.84 -1.21 10.22
C LYS A 89 12.22 -0.25 11.23
N PHE A 90 12.18 1.04 10.91
CA PHE A 90 11.60 2.05 11.78
C PHE A 90 10.09 1.84 11.99
N ILE A 91 9.33 1.57 10.93
CA ILE A 91 7.89 1.30 11.01
C ILE A 91 7.64 0.03 11.82
N GLY A 92 8.37 -1.05 11.52
CA GLY A 92 8.27 -2.31 12.25
C GLY A 92 8.59 -2.13 13.73
N GLY A 93 9.66 -1.41 14.04
CA GLY A 93 10.07 -1.10 15.40
C GLY A 93 9.08 -0.24 16.16
N LEU A 94 8.61 0.86 15.56
CA LEU A 94 7.58 1.72 16.15
C LEU A 94 6.32 0.92 16.52
N ILE A 95 5.84 0.07 15.62
CA ILE A 95 4.65 -0.76 15.87
C ILE A 95 4.94 -1.79 16.96
N GLN A 96 6.11 -2.44 16.94
CA GLN A 96 6.48 -3.42 17.97
C GLN A 96 6.60 -2.78 19.36
N THR A 97 7.25 -1.62 19.47
CA THR A 97 7.40 -0.89 20.73
C THR A 97 6.03 -0.49 21.29
N LEU A 98 5.14 0.06 20.47
CA LEU A 98 3.81 0.47 20.92
C LEU A 98 2.90 -0.71 21.27
N LYS A 99 3.02 -1.85 20.57
CA LYS A 99 2.27 -3.07 20.90
C LYS A 99 2.77 -3.76 22.17
N ALA A 100 4.07 -3.69 22.42
CA ALA A 100 4.71 -4.29 23.59
C ALA A 100 4.58 -3.42 24.85
N SER A 101 4.07 -2.19 24.72
CA SER A 101 3.82 -1.31 25.86
C SER A 101 2.62 -1.77 26.68
N ASP A 102 2.82 -1.82 28.00
CA ASP A 102 1.76 -2.06 28.99
C ASP A 102 0.88 -0.81 29.21
N GLN A 103 1.26 0.35 28.64
CA GLN A 103 0.52 1.59 28.78
C GLN A 103 -0.66 1.65 27.80
N LEU A 104 -1.87 1.81 28.33
CA LEU A 104 -3.08 1.97 27.50
C LEU A 104 -2.96 3.16 26.54
N GLU A 105 -2.28 4.23 26.97
CA GLU A 105 -2.02 5.42 26.15
C GLU A 105 -1.23 5.08 24.88
N ASP A 106 -0.25 4.18 24.95
CA ASP A 106 0.54 3.77 23.78
C ASP A 106 -0.26 2.89 22.82
N GLN A 107 -1.13 2.03 23.36
CA GLN A 107 -2.04 1.27 22.52
C GLN A 107 -3.05 2.18 21.81
N ASN A 108 -3.53 3.22 22.49
CA ASN A 108 -4.40 4.24 21.88
C ASN A 108 -3.64 5.07 20.86
N LEU A 109 -2.39 5.45 21.14
CA LEU A 109 -1.50 6.15 20.22
C LEU A 109 -1.33 5.34 18.92
N LEU A 110 -1.10 4.03 19.04
CA LEU A 110 -0.99 3.13 17.89
C LEU A 110 -2.29 3.12 17.06
N LYS A 111 -3.43 2.90 17.71
CA LYS A 111 -4.73 2.73 17.04
C LYS A 111 -5.27 4.02 16.44
N GLU A 112 -5.23 5.12 17.18
CA GLU A 112 -5.92 6.36 16.83
C GLU A 112 -5.06 7.35 16.04
N LYS A 113 -3.73 7.21 16.11
CA LYS A 113 -2.80 8.17 15.52
C LYS A 113 -1.83 7.51 14.53
N VAL A 114 -1.04 6.52 14.97
CA VAL A 114 0.02 5.93 14.14
C VAL A 114 -0.55 5.14 12.96
N ASN A 115 -1.50 4.22 13.20
CA ASN A 115 -2.10 3.42 12.13
C ASN A 115 -2.78 4.29 11.05
N PRO A 116 -3.63 5.29 11.39
CA PRO A 116 -4.20 6.19 10.40
C PRO A 116 -3.14 7.01 9.64
N ALA A 117 -2.09 7.46 10.31
CA ALA A 117 -1.02 8.23 9.68
C ALA A 117 -0.20 7.37 8.69
N LEU A 118 0.14 6.13 9.06
CA LEU A 118 0.79 5.17 8.17
C LEU A 118 -0.08 4.81 6.97
N SER A 119 -1.38 4.58 7.18
CA SER A 119 -2.33 4.32 6.09
C SER A 119 -2.33 5.46 5.07
N LYS A 120 -2.41 6.72 5.53
CA LYS A 120 -2.30 7.90 4.65
C LYS A 120 -0.96 7.99 3.94
N TYR A 121 0.13 7.63 4.61
CA TYR A 121 1.47 7.65 4.03
C TYR A 121 1.57 6.67 2.85
N PHE A 122 1.15 5.42 3.04
CA PHE A 122 1.17 4.41 1.97
C PHE A 122 0.22 4.74 0.82
N VAL A 123 -0.96 5.27 1.13
CA VAL A 123 -1.91 5.73 0.09
C VAL A 123 -1.30 6.88 -0.72
N ALA A 124 -0.68 7.86 -0.06
CA ALA A 124 -0.01 8.96 -0.74
C ALA A 124 1.14 8.48 -1.64
N ASP A 125 1.95 7.53 -1.16
CA ASP A 125 3.04 6.93 -1.94
C ASP A 125 2.53 6.21 -3.19
N MET A 126 1.45 5.43 -3.04
CA MET A 126 0.79 4.74 -4.16
C MET A 126 0.26 5.73 -5.20
N TYR A 127 -0.45 6.78 -4.77
CA TYR A 127 -0.99 7.79 -5.69
C TYR A 127 0.12 8.57 -6.40
N ILE A 128 1.22 8.89 -5.72
CA ILE A 128 2.37 9.56 -6.35
C ILE A 128 2.98 8.65 -7.42
N ASN A 129 3.14 7.36 -7.14
CA ASN A 129 3.66 6.41 -8.12
C ASN A 129 2.74 6.31 -9.36
N ASP A 130 1.43 6.12 -9.16
CA ASP A 130 0.46 6.06 -10.25
C ASP A 130 0.41 7.36 -11.08
N PHE A 131 0.50 8.50 -10.41
CA PHE A 131 0.53 9.81 -11.06
C PHE A 131 1.80 10.00 -11.88
N ASN A 132 2.97 9.63 -11.33
CA ASN A 132 4.24 9.69 -12.04
C ASN A 132 4.22 8.80 -13.29
N GLN A 133 3.67 7.58 -13.19
CA GLN A 133 3.51 6.69 -14.36
C GLN A 133 2.59 7.29 -15.42
N LYS A 134 1.50 7.96 -15.01
CA LYS A 134 0.57 8.65 -15.93
C LYS A 134 1.19 9.88 -16.58
N ILE A 135 2.04 10.62 -15.88
CA ILE A 135 2.78 11.75 -16.47
C ILE A 135 3.79 11.23 -17.49
N ILE A 136 4.61 10.23 -17.13
CA ILE A 136 5.62 9.67 -18.02
C ILE A 136 4.97 9.15 -19.30
N SER A 137 3.84 8.45 -19.20
CA SER A 137 3.14 7.90 -20.37
C SER A 137 2.47 8.97 -21.25
N LYS A 138 2.09 10.13 -20.70
CA LYS A 138 1.49 11.24 -21.46
C LYS A 138 2.49 12.25 -21.99
N VAL A 139 3.53 12.59 -21.24
CA VAL A 139 4.55 13.58 -21.62
C VAL A 139 5.58 12.98 -22.59
N GLY A 140 5.80 11.66 -22.54
CA GLY A 140 6.60 10.96 -23.55
C GLY A 140 5.91 10.80 -24.91
N GLN A 141 4.62 11.14 -25.01
CA GLN A 141 3.86 11.15 -26.26
C GLN A 141 3.63 12.61 -26.68
N VAL A 142 4.67 13.27 -27.18
CA VAL A 142 4.48 14.44 -28.04
C VAL A 142 3.87 13.92 -29.33
N PRO A 143 2.63 14.29 -29.71
CA PRO A 143 2.16 14.03 -31.06
C PRO A 143 3.15 14.72 -32.00
N ARG A 144 3.75 13.96 -32.92
CA ARG A 144 4.37 14.57 -34.10
C ARG A 144 3.23 15.22 -34.86
N GLU A 145 3.01 16.49 -34.60
CA GLU A 145 2.45 17.40 -35.58
C GLU A 145 3.52 17.54 -36.67
N ASP A 146 3.08 17.55 -37.92
CA ASP A 146 3.84 17.71 -39.16
C ASP A 146 4.38 16.41 -39.79
N ASP A 147 3.52 15.81 -40.61
CA ASP A 147 3.86 15.67 -42.04
C ASP A 147 2.57 15.70 -42.88
N ASP A 148 1.82 16.81 -42.77
CA ASP A 148 0.91 17.22 -43.84
C ASP A 148 1.81 17.86 -44.91
N GLU A 149 2.44 17.03 -45.75
CA GLU A 149 3.07 17.51 -46.98
C GLU A 149 1.94 18.06 -47.88
N ASP A 150 1.79 19.39 -47.84
CA ASP A 150 1.11 20.18 -48.85
C ASP A 150 1.69 19.84 -50.23
N ASP A 151 0.98 19.01 -51.00
CA ASP A 151 1.13 18.90 -52.46
C ASP A 151 0.70 20.25 -53.09
N LEU A 152 1.53 21.28 -52.93
CA LEU A 152 1.54 22.49 -53.74
C LEU A 152 2.45 22.26 -54.94
N ASP A 153 1.98 21.46 -55.89
CA ASP A 153 2.52 21.45 -57.26
C ASP A 153 1.64 22.34 -58.15
N GLU A 154 1.99 23.63 -58.21
CA GLU A 154 1.63 24.55 -59.28
C GLU A 154 2.85 24.79 -60.17
N ILE A 155 2.93 24.09 -61.33
CA ILE A 155 3.33 24.61 -62.66
C ILE A 155 3.07 23.59 -63.78
#